data_AF-A0A090WAB8-F1
#
_entry.id   AF-A0A090WAB8-F1
#
_cell.length_a   1.000
_cell.length_b   1.000
_cell.length_c   1.000
_cell.angle_alpha   90.00
_cell.angle_beta   90.00
_cell.angle_gamma   90.00
#
_symmetry.space_group_name_H-M   'P 1'
#
loop_
_entity.id
_entity.type
_entity.pdbx_description
1 polymer ?
#
loop_
_entity_poly.entity_id
_entity_poly.type
_entity_poly.pdbx_seq_one_letter_code
_entity_poly.pdbx_strand_id
1 'polypeptide(L)'
;MFGKILKLEADFGFYRTFDDSHRLFKKSVGGGSLLDIGIYPIFVALSTLGIPKTMNASATYFNNGADASCDMVFEYENDVKAYLKKFFNRGYANRSYILLRKGHCKN
;
A
#
# COMPACT_ATOMS: atom_id res chain seq x y z
N MET A 1 13.94 -25.27 4.58
CA MET A 1 13.45 -24.65 3.32
C MET A 1 12.24 -23.78 3.67
N PHE A 2 12.24 -22.49 3.29
CA PHE A 2 11.11 -21.62 3.59
C PHE A 2 9.91 -21.98 2.70
N GLY A 3 8.72 -22.15 3.27
CA GLY A 3 7.51 -22.52 2.51
C GLY A 3 7.04 -21.46 1.50
N LYS A 4 6.21 -21.88 0.53
CA LYS A 4 5.68 -21.03 -0.56
C LYS A 4 4.86 -19.87 0.01
N ILE A 5 5.09 -18.63 -0.44
CA ILE A 5 4.27 -17.48 -0.03
C ILE A 5 2.87 -17.64 -0.66
N LEU A 6 1.83 -17.49 0.16
CA LEU A 6 0.43 -17.56 -0.27
C LEU A 6 -0.20 -16.17 -0.37
N LYS A 7 0.21 -15.25 0.52
CA LYS A 7 -0.38 -13.91 0.61
C LYS A 7 0.62 -12.92 1.22
N LEU A 8 0.64 -11.71 0.68
CA LEU A 8 1.33 -10.56 1.23
C LEU A 8 0.31 -9.48 1.58
N GLU A 9 0.36 -8.94 2.79
CA GLU A 9 -0.43 -7.78 3.19
C GLU A 9 0.51 -6.70 3.68
N ALA A 10 0.39 -5.49 3.14
CA ALA A 10 1.18 -4.35 3.57
C ALA A 10 0.31 -3.10 3.65
N ASP A 11 0.24 -2.54 4.85
CA ASP A 11 -0.50 -1.31 5.12
C ASP A 11 0.48 -0.23 5.55
N PHE A 12 0.35 0.96 4.95
CA PHE A 12 1.11 2.14 5.36
C PHE A 12 0.16 3.34 5.47
N GLY A 13 -0.16 3.74 6.70
CA GLY A 13 -0.96 4.92 6.97
C GLY A 13 -0.41 5.70 8.15
N PHE A 14 -0.46 7.02 8.04
CA PHE A 14 -0.19 7.91 9.15
C PHE A 14 -1.31 8.94 9.31
N TYR A 15 -1.57 9.31 10.56
CA TYR A 15 -2.47 10.40 10.89
C TYR A 15 -1.70 11.71 10.85
N ARG A 16 -2.19 12.66 10.06
CA ARG A 16 -1.71 14.05 10.09
C ARG A 16 -2.88 14.97 9.81
N THR A 17 -3.02 16.01 10.64
CA THR A 17 -4.03 17.05 10.48
C THR A 17 -3.87 17.69 9.10
N PHE A 18 -5.00 17.91 8.42
CA PHE A 18 -5.01 18.58 7.12
C PHE A 18 -4.46 19.99 7.27
N ASP A 19 -3.43 20.32 6.50
CA ASP A 19 -2.76 21.62 6.51
C ASP A 19 -2.37 22.00 5.08
N ASP A 20 -3.14 22.90 4.47
CA ASP A 20 -2.97 23.35 3.08
C ASP A 20 -1.67 24.14 2.85
N SER A 21 -0.98 24.56 3.93
CA SER A 21 0.33 25.19 3.83
C SER A 21 1.44 24.15 3.61
N HIS A 22 1.21 22.89 3.97
CA HIS A 22 2.21 21.83 4.04
C HIS A 22 2.38 21.11 2.68
N ARG A 23 3.64 20.84 2.30
CA ARG A 23 3.99 20.27 0.96
C ARG A 23 3.23 18.99 0.59
N LEU A 24 2.84 18.20 1.59
CA LEU A 24 2.12 16.93 1.42
C LEU A 24 0.74 17.10 0.76
N PHE A 25 0.14 18.29 0.88
CA PHE A 25 -1.21 18.57 0.35
C PHE A 25 -1.19 19.51 -0.86
N LYS A 26 -0.03 20.09 -1.19
CA LYS A 26 0.12 21.02 -2.32
C LYS A 26 0.37 20.24 -3.62
N LYS A 27 -0.71 20.02 -4.38
CA LYS A 27 -0.67 19.39 -5.71
C LYS A 27 0.29 20.08 -6.69
N SER A 28 0.47 21.40 -6.54
CA SER A 28 1.36 22.22 -7.38
C SER A 28 2.86 21.94 -7.22
N VAL A 29 3.29 21.26 -6.16
CA VAL A 29 4.69 20.87 -5.94
C VAL A 29 4.91 19.35 -6.01
N GLY A 30 3.97 18.61 -6.61
CA GLY A 30 3.99 17.15 -6.61
C GLY A 30 3.56 16.53 -5.27
N GLY A 31 2.93 17.33 -4.40
CA GLY A 31 2.32 16.83 -3.16
C GLY A 31 1.17 15.89 -3.46
N GLY A 32 1.26 14.68 -2.94
CA GLY A 32 0.31 13.61 -3.15
C GLY A 32 0.79 12.38 -2.41
N SER A 33 -0.04 11.86 -1.52
CA SER A 33 0.33 10.81 -0.59
C SER A 33 0.49 9.43 -1.23
N LEU A 34 0.09 9.26 -2.49
CA LEU A 34 0.46 8.09 -3.29
C LEU A 34 1.97 8.06 -3.60
N LEU A 35 2.58 9.20 -3.94
CA LEU A 35 4.01 9.32 -4.23
C LEU A 35 4.88 9.24 -2.96
N ASP A 36 4.41 9.82 -1.84
CA ASP A 36 5.20 9.87 -0.61
C ASP A 36 5.07 8.61 0.28
N ILE A 37 4.00 7.82 0.14
CA ILE A 37 3.66 6.76 1.11
C ILE A 37 3.26 5.45 0.44
N GLY A 38 2.51 5.52 -0.66
CA GLY A 38 2.07 4.35 -1.42
C GLY A 38 3.21 3.55 -2.05
N ILE A 39 4.38 4.19 -2.23
CA ILE A 39 5.57 3.54 -2.78
C ILE A 39 6.12 2.41 -1.89
N TYR A 40 5.98 2.49 -0.57
CA TYR A 40 6.57 1.49 0.34
C TYR A 40 5.86 0.13 0.28
N PRO A 41 4.52 0.04 0.37
CA PRO A 41 3.81 -1.22 0.15
C PRO A 41 4.10 -1.83 -1.24
N ILE A 42 4.16 -0.99 -2.28
CA ILE A 42 4.46 -1.44 -3.64
C ILE A 42 5.89 -2.00 -3.72
N PHE A 43 6.87 -1.27 -3.20
CA PHE A 43 8.27 -1.68 -3.18
C PHE A 43 8.46 -3.01 -2.44
N VAL A 44 7.78 -3.21 -1.31
CA VAL A 44 7.81 -4.47 -0.56
C VAL A 44 7.23 -5.61 -1.38
N ALA A 45 6.09 -5.40 -2.05
CA ALA A 45 5.48 -6.40 -2.90
C ALA A 45 6.41 -6.81 -4.06
N LEU A 46 6.97 -5.82 -4.76
CA LEU A 46 7.90 -6.05 -5.87
C LEU A 46 9.19 -6.74 -5.43
N SER A 47 9.77 -6.31 -4.31
CA SER A 47 11.02 -6.88 -3.79
C SER A 47 10.84 -8.31 -3.26
N THR A 48 9.61 -8.66 -2.83
CA THR A 48 9.32 -9.98 -2.23
C THR A 48 8.78 -10.99 -3.24
N LEU A 49 7.93 -10.56 -4.16
CA LEU A 49 7.16 -11.41 -5.07
C LEU A 49 7.50 -11.18 -6.56
N GLY A 50 8.30 -10.16 -6.89
CA GLY A 50 8.64 -9.80 -8.26
C GLY A 50 7.57 -8.95 -8.93
N ILE A 51 7.51 -8.99 -10.27
CA ILE A 51 6.56 -8.19 -11.05
C ILE A 51 5.20 -8.93 -11.09
N PRO A 52 4.09 -8.28 -10.69
CA PRO A 52 2.77 -8.90 -10.77
C PRO A 52 2.26 -9.00 -12.21
N LYS A 53 1.38 -9.97 -12.46
CA LYS A 53 0.70 -10.16 -13.74
C LYS A 53 -0.39 -9.12 -13.96
N THR A 54 -1.11 -8.78 -12.90
CA THR A 54 -2.17 -7.78 -12.92
C THR A 54 -2.05 -6.87 -11.70
N MET A 55 -2.36 -5.59 -11.90
CA MET A 55 -2.39 -4.58 -10.85
C MET A 55 -3.71 -3.83 -10.94
N ASN A 56 -4.48 -3.84 -9.85
CA ASN A 56 -5.71 -3.08 -9.73
C ASN A 56 -5.57 -2.11 -8.56
N ALA A 57 -6.01 -0.86 -8.75
CA ALA A 57 -5.94 0.17 -7.73
C ALA A 57 -7.23 0.98 -7.70
N SER A 58 -7.71 1.29 -6.50
CA SER A 58 -8.85 2.17 -6.26
C SER A 58 -8.45 3.24 -5.26
N ALA A 59 -8.75 4.50 -5.55
CA ALA A 59 -8.40 5.62 -4.69
C ALA A 59 -9.63 6.47 -4.35
N THR A 60 -9.66 6.96 -3.11
CA THR A 60 -10.59 8.01 -2.68
C THR A 60 -9.85 9.33 -2.59
N TYR A 61 -10.55 10.45 -2.76
CA TYR A 61 -9.97 11.78 -2.79
C TYR A 61 -10.65 12.69 -1.76
N PHE A 62 -9.89 13.62 -1.19
CA PHE A 62 -10.43 14.75 -0.43
C PHE A 62 -11.09 15.76 -1.38
N ASN A 63 -11.89 16.68 -0.84
CA ASN A 63 -12.59 17.72 -1.60
C ASN A 63 -11.65 18.63 -2.43
N ASN A 64 -10.38 18.74 -2.03
CA ASN A 64 -9.36 19.49 -2.76
C ASN A 64 -8.67 18.66 -3.88
N GLY A 65 -9.10 17.41 -4.11
CA GLY A 65 -8.56 16.53 -5.14
C GLY A 65 -7.21 15.88 -4.78
N ALA A 66 -6.78 15.92 -3.52
CA ALA A 66 -5.66 15.12 -3.00
C ALA A 66 -6.13 13.70 -2.63
N ASP A 67 -5.28 12.68 -2.79
CA ASP A 67 -5.65 11.29 -2.53
C ASP A 67 -5.79 11.01 -1.02
N ALA A 68 -6.97 10.58 -0.58
CA ALA A 68 -7.26 10.26 0.81
C ALA A 68 -6.83 8.82 1.14
N SER A 69 -7.30 7.84 0.38
CA SER A 69 -6.85 6.44 0.51
C SER A 69 -6.63 5.80 -0.84
N CYS A 70 -5.79 4.77 -0.87
CA CYS A 70 -5.60 3.92 -2.04
C CYS A 70 -5.51 2.47 -1.59
N ASP A 71 -6.38 1.63 -2.16
CA ASP A 71 -6.39 0.19 -2.01
C ASP A 71 -5.85 -0.41 -3.32
N MET A 72 -4.87 -1.30 -3.24
CA MET A 72 -4.24 -1.93 -4.40
C MET A 72 -4.22 -3.45 -4.22
N VAL A 73 -4.47 -4.17 -5.31
CA VAL A 73 -4.39 -5.63 -5.38
C VAL A 73 -3.47 -6.01 -6.53
N PHE A 74 -2.38 -6.68 -6.19
CA PHE A 74 -1.44 -7.25 -7.15
C PHE A 74 -1.63 -8.76 -7.20
N GLU A 75 -1.76 -9.32 -8.40
CA GLU A 75 -1.92 -10.76 -8.60
C GLU A 75 -0.71 -11.32 -9.32
N TYR A 76 -0.24 -12.48 -8.85
CA TYR A 76 0.93 -13.19 -9.34
C TYR A 76 0.53 -14.59 -9.82
N GLU A 77 1.48 -15.28 -10.46
CA GLU A 77 1.30 -16.67 -10.83
C GLU A 77 1.07 -17.57 -9.59
N ASN A 78 0.31 -18.64 -9.77
CA ASN A 78 -0.07 -19.59 -8.71
C ASN A 78 -0.96 -19.01 -7.58
N ASP A 79 -1.91 -18.14 -7.93
CA ASP A 79 -2.93 -17.59 -7.02
C ASP A 79 -2.37 -16.77 -5.83
N VAL A 80 -1.11 -16.35 -5.91
CA VAL A 80 -0.53 -15.46 -4.90
C VAL A 80 -1.04 -14.05 -5.12
N LYS A 81 -1.53 -13.42 -4.04
CA LYS A 81 -2.00 -12.02 -4.07
C LYS A 81 -1.30 -11.17 -3.03
N ALA A 82 -0.99 -9.93 -3.41
CA ALA A 82 -0.59 -8.88 -2.48
C ALA A 82 -1.69 -7.85 -2.34
N TYR A 83 -2.10 -7.58 -1.10
CA TYR A 83 -3.06 -6.56 -0.74
C TYR A 83 -2.31 -5.41 -0.09
N LEU A 84 -2.35 -4.25 -0.73
CA LEU A 84 -1.59 -3.09 -0.33
C LEU A 84 -2.54 -1.94 -0.05
N LYS A 85 -2.40 -1.32 1.12
CA LYS A 85 -3.28 -0.21 1.51
C LYS A 85 -2.45 0.99 1.93
N LYS A 86 -2.85 2.15 1.40
CA LYS A 86 -2.42 3.46 1.88
C LYS A 86 -3.65 4.23 2.33
N PHE A 87 -3.56 4.93 3.46
CA PHE A 87 -4.64 5.81 3.91
C PHE A 87 -4.11 7.03 4.65
N PHE A 88 -4.81 8.13 4.45
CA PHE A 88 -4.69 9.39 5.15
C PHE A 88 -5.98 9.59 5.94
N ASN A 89 -5.88 9.91 7.23
CA ASN A 89 -7.03 10.30 8.05
C ASN A 89 -8.11 9.21 8.28
N ARG A 90 -7.73 7.98 8.65
CA ARG A 90 -8.61 7.17 9.52
C ARG A 90 -8.09 7.32 10.94
N GLY A 91 -8.95 7.57 11.92
CA GLY A 91 -8.62 7.75 13.35
C GLY A 91 -8.01 6.53 14.05
N TYR A 92 -7.29 5.67 13.32
CA TYR A 92 -6.48 4.59 13.85
C TYR A 92 -5.04 5.05 13.99
N ALA A 93 -4.39 4.62 15.08
CA ALA A 93 -2.97 4.83 15.33
C ALA A 93 -2.12 4.53 14.08
N ASN A 94 -1.05 5.30 13.87
CA ASN A 94 -0.03 5.07 12.83
C ASN A 94 0.33 3.57 12.79
N ARG A 95 -0.05 2.87 11.72
CA ARG A 95 0.20 1.45 11.56
C ARG A 95 0.95 1.21 10.26
N SER A 96 2.10 0.60 10.41
CA SER A 96 2.88 0.00 9.34
C SER A 96 3.13 -1.46 9.70
N TYR A 97 2.61 -2.40 8.91
CA TYR A 97 2.93 -3.80 9.08
C TYR A 97 3.05 -4.49 7.73
N ILE A 98 3.89 -5.53 7.69
CA ILE A 98 4.03 -6.43 6.55
C ILE A 98 3.73 -7.83 7.09
N LEU A 99 2.68 -8.45 6.57
CA LEU A 99 2.29 -9.80 6.93
C LEU A 99 2.52 -10.73 5.73
N LEU A 100 3.42 -11.70 5.91
CA LEU A 100 3.73 -12.73 4.93
C LEU A 100 3.17 -14.06 5.42
N ARG A 101 2.17 -14.60 4.72
CA ARG A 101 1.72 -15.98 4.98
C ARG A 101 2.46 -16.94 4.06
N LYS A 102 3.21 -17.86 4.65
CA LYS A 102 3.82 -19.00 3.95
C LYS A 102 2.98 -20.26 4.18
N GLY A 103 2.77 -21.03 3.13
CA GLY A 103 2.22 -22.38 3.21
C GLY A 103 3.22 -23.31 3.91
N HIS A 104 2.70 -24.27 4.66
CA HIS A 104 3.52 -25.30 5.30
C HIS A 104 3.82 -26.40 4.28
N CYS A 105 5.10 -26.62 3.97
CA CYS A 105 5.49 -27.83 3.25
C CYS A 105 5.68 -28.92 4.30
N LYS A 106 4.74 -29.86 4.43
CA LYS A 106 4.99 -31.09 5.16
C LYS A 106 5.91 -31.94 4.29
N ASN A 107 7.10 -32.28 4.80
CA ASN A 107 7.88 -33.40 4.27
C ASN A 107 7.20 -34.71 4.68
#